data_AF-A0A418V9M7-F1
#
_entry.id   AF-A0A418V9M7-F1
#
_cell.length_a   1.000
_cell.length_b   1.000
_cell.length_c   1.000
_cell.angle_alpha   90.00
_cell.angle_beta   90.00
_cell.angle_gamma   90.00
#
_symmetry.space_group_name_H-M   'P 1'
#
loop_
_entity.id
_entity.type
_entity.pdbx_description
1 polymer ?
#
loop_
_entity_poly.entity_id
_entity_poly.type
_entity_poly.pdbx_seq_one_letter_code
_entity_poly.pdbx_strand_id
1 'polypeptide(L)'
;MTAEQRPKQPCVKIHGAWTGDVGHPKRVFNGQVTESTVTGIVVGTKVKVTYYAPAQRTTDVTEHGTYTLHAGTQELKLMSFINMTEKTGGKQDTEAEDWQATPLPQ
;
A
#
# COMPACT_ATOMS: atom_id res chain seq x y z
N MET A 1 16.35 32.44 -6.45
CA MET A 1 16.00 31.87 -5.13
C MET A 1 15.23 30.60 -5.39
N THR A 2 15.83 29.48 -5.03
CA THR A 2 15.43 28.11 -5.37
C THR A 2 14.20 27.72 -4.56
N ALA A 3 13.14 27.23 -5.21
CA ALA A 3 12.03 26.64 -4.49
C ALA A 3 12.55 25.44 -3.70
N GLU A 4 12.45 25.48 -2.37
CA GLU A 4 12.71 24.34 -1.51
C GLU A 4 11.76 23.21 -1.92
N GLN A 5 12.29 22.23 -2.66
CA GLN A 5 11.57 21.00 -2.94
C GLN A 5 11.36 20.32 -1.59
N ARG A 6 10.11 20.35 -1.07
CA ARG A 6 9.72 19.48 0.03
C ARG A 6 10.20 18.06 -0.31
N PRO A 7 10.80 17.32 0.63
CA PRO A 7 11.21 15.95 0.37
C PRO A 7 9.99 15.21 -0.18
N LYS A 8 10.10 14.70 -1.41
CA LYS A 8 9.04 13.89 -2.01
C LYS A 8 8.90 12.67 -1.10
N GLN A 9 7.73 12.50 -0.48
CA GLN A 9 7.51 11.37 0.42
C GLN A 9 7.88 10.06 -0.29
N PRO A 10 8.55 9.11 0.38
CA PRO A 10 8.84 7.82 -0.21
C PRO A 10 7.55 7.16 -0.69
N CYS A 11 7.57 6.58 -1.90
CA CYS A 11 6.39 5.96 -2.48
C CYS A 11 6.79 4.77 -3.36
N VAL A 12 5.90 3.80 -3.41
CA VAL A 12 5.97 2.63 -4.30
C VAL A 12 4.66 2.57 -5.07
N LYS A 13 4.74 2.66 -6.40
CA LYS A 13 3.59 2.38 -7.27
C LYS A 13 3.57 0.91 -7.64
N ILE A 14 2.39 0.33 -7.60
CA ILE A 14 2.17 -1.10 -7.73
C ILE A 14 1.00 -1.31 -8.68
N HIS A 15 1.14 -2.25 -9.62
CA HIS A 15 0.03 -2.73 -10.42
C HIS A 15 -0.43 -4.09 -9.87
N GLY A 16 -1.70 -4.23 -9.52
CA GLY A 16 -2.20 -5.46 -8.90
C GLY A 16 -3.64 -5.37 -8.40
N ALA A 17 -4.08 -6.43 -7.73
CA ALA A 17 -5.47 -6.62 -7.33
C ALA A 17 -5.58 -7.22 -5.93
N TRP A 18 -6.70 -6.94 -5.26
CA TRP A 18 -7.09 -7.66 -4.06
C TRP A 18 -7.69 -9.03 -4.39
N THR A 19 -7.42 -9.98 -3.51
CA THR A 19 -8.00 -11.33 -3.54
C THR A 19 -8.68 -11.63 -2.20
N GLY A 20 -9.87 -12.22 -2.28
CA GLY A 20 -10.74 -12.48 -1.14
C GLY A 20 -11.77 -11.37 -0.88
N ASP A 21 -12.72 -11.68 -0.01
CA ASP A 21 -13.87 -10.81 0.25
C ASP A 21 -13.48 -9.48 0.89
N VAL A 22 -14.17 -8.42 0.47
CA VAL A 22 -13.99 -7.08 1.02
C VAL A 22 -14.28 -7.10 2.53
N GLY A 23 -13.33 -6.60 3.33
CA GLY A 23 -13.44 -6.58 4.79
C GLY A 23 -13.04 -7.89 5.48
N HIS A 24 -12.68 -8.94 4.73
CA HIS A 24 -12.15 -10.15 5.33
C HIS A 24 -10.72 -9.92 5.85
N PRO A 25 -10.38 -10.35 7.07
CA PRO A 25 -9.07 -10.07 7.67
C PRO A 25 -7.91 -10.80 6.98
N LYS A 26 -8.19 -11.86 6.22
CA LYS A 26 -7.19 -12.58 5.42
C LYS A 26 -7.12 -12.10 3.97
N ARG A 27 -7.68 -10.94 3.66
CA ARG A 27 -7.63 -10.38 2.31
C ARG A 27 -6.20 -9.98 1.97
N VAL A 28 -5.77 -10.30 0.75
CA VAL A 28 -4.40 -10.07 0.30
C VAL A 28 -4.40 -9.37 -1.04
N PHE A 29 -3.63 -8.31 -1.15
CA PHE A 29 -3.30 -7.69 -2.43
C PHE A 29 -2.06 -8.35 -2.99
N ASN A 30 -2.08 -8.72 -4.28
CA ASN A 30 -0.92 -9.20 -4.99
C ASN A 30 -0.67 -8.32 -6.21
N GLY A 31 0.59 -8.00 -6.48
CA GLY A 31 0.94 -7.16 -7.60
C GLY A 31 2.43 -7.12 -7.89
N GLN A 32 2.83 -6.11 -8.65
CA GLN A 32 4.21 -5.88 -9.04
C GLN A 32 4.55 -4.39 -8.98
N VAL A 33 5.76 -4.06 -8.53
CA VAL A 33 6.25 -2.67 -8.50
C VAL A 33 6.37 -2.13 -9.92
N THR A 34 5.76 -0.97 -10.18
CA THR A 34 5.87 -0.25 -11.46
C THR A 34 6.75 0.99 -11.35
N GLU A 35 6.82 1.61 -10.18
CA GLU A 35 7.72 2.73 -9.85
C GLU A 35 8.08 2.68 -8.37
N SER A 36 9.29 3.07 -7.98
CA SER A 36 9.68 3.15 -6.57
C SER A 36 10.68 4.27 -6.33
N THR A 37 10.48 5.04 -5.27
CA THR A 37 11.48 5.96 -4.71
C THR A 37 12.13 5.41 -3.44
N VAL A 38 11.77 4.18 -3.03
CA VAL A 38 12.28 3.53 -1.83
C VAL A 38 13.52 2.69 -2.16
N THR A 39 14.62 2.93 -1.44
CA THR A 39 15.88 2.19 -1.60
C THR A 39 15.69 0.69 -1.37
N GLY A 40 16.12 -0.11 -2.35
CA GLY A 40 16.05 -1.58 -2.29
C GLY A 40 14.72 -2.18 -2.79
N ILE A 41 13.74 -1.36 -3.16
CA ILE A 41 12.56 -1.79 -3.90
C ILE A 41 12.76 -1.48 -5.38
N VAL A 42 12.82 -2.53 -6.20
CA VAL A 42 13.10 -2.43 -7.64
C VAL A 42 11.82 -2.63 -8.45
N VAL A 43 11.69 -1.93 -9.57
CA VAL A 43 10.63 -2.15 -10.56
C VAL A 43 10.63 -3.61 -11.01
N GLY A 44 9.44 -4.20 -11.14
CA GLY A 44 9.28 -5.62 -11.44
C GLY A 44 9.29 -6.54 -10.22
N THR A 45 9.57 -6.03 -9.02
CA THR A 45 9.49 -6.83 -7.79
C THR A 45 8.05 -7.26 -7.55
N LYS A 46 7.81 -8.56 -7.36
CA LYS A 46 6.51 -9.07 -6.92
C LYS A 46 6.25 -8.62 -5.49
N VAL A 47 5.03 -8.16 -5.22
CA VAL A 47 4.65 -7.66 -3.91
C VAL A 47 3.37 -8.28 -3.40
N LYS A 48 3.25 -8.24 -2.07
CA LYS A 48 2.06 -8.63 -1.33
C LYS A 48 1.71 -7.51 -0.34
N VAL A 49 0.47 -7.05 -0.31
CA VAL A 49 -0.02 -6.16 0.76
C VAL A 49 -1.04 -6.90 1.61
N THR A 50 -0.84 -6.84 2.93
CA THR A 50 -1.78 -7.39 3.91
C THR A 50 -2.29 -6.27 4.81
N TYR A 51 -3.54 -6.39 5.27
CA TYR A 51 -4.12 -5.49 6.26
C TYR A 51 -4.22 -6.21 7.60
N TYR A 52 -3.58 -5.66 8.63
CA TYR A 52 -3.73 -6.13 9.99
C TYR A 52 -4.67 -5.18 10.74
N ALA A 53 -5.86 -5.67 11.12
CA ALA A 53 -6.75 -4.96 12.05
C ALA A 53 -6.58 -5.55 13.46
N PRO A 54 -6.43 -4.71 14.51
CA PRO A 54 -6.46 -5.20 15.88
C PRO A 54 -7.80 -5.90 16.20
N ALA A 55 -7.74 -6.98 16.97
CA ALA A 55 -8.87 -7.88 17.22
C ALA A 55 -9.97 -7.29 18.14
N GLN A 56 -9.71 -6.16 18.79
CA GLN A 56 -10.67 -5.46 19.64
C GLN A 56 -10.92 -4.05 19.13
N ARG A 57 -12.13 -3.53 19.37
CA ARG A 57 -12.42 -2.10 19.21
C ARG A 57 -11.52 -1.34 20.17
N THR A 58 -10.51 -0.69 19.61
CA THR A 58 -9.56 0.11 20.35
C THR A 58 -10.22 1.47 20.60
N THR A 59 -10.08 2.01 21.81
CA THR A 59 -10.45 3.41 22.09
C THR A 59 -9.34 4.37 21.66
N ASP A 60 -8.18 3.82 21.29
CA ASP A 60 -7.03 4.56 20.82
C ASP A 60 -7.08 4.71 19.29
N VAL A 61 -7.22 5.96 18.84
CA VAL A 61 -7.22 6.37 17.44
C VAL A 61 -5.89 6.04 16.74
N THR A 62 -4.84 5.70 17.48
CA THR A 62 -3.56 5.25 16.90
C THR A 62 -3.54 3.77 16.55
N GLU A 63 -4.48 2.96 17.07
CA GLU A 63 -4.59 1.53 16.78
C GLU A 63 -5.53 1.26 15.59
N HIS A 64 -5.46 2.11 14.56
CA HIS A 64 -6.07 1.79 13.27
C HIS A 64 -5.32 0.64 12.60
N GLY A 65 -6.05 -0.22 11.87
CA GLY A 65 -5.41 -1.31 11.16
C GLY A 65 -4.33 -0.81 10.20
N THR A 66 -3.23 -1.54 10.11
CA THR A 66 -2.03 -1.13 9.36
C THR A 66 -1.89 -1.99 8.12
N TYR A 67 -1.58 -1.36 6.98
CA TYR A 67 -1.16 -2.08 5.79
C TYR A 67 0.33 -2.39 5.85
N THR A 68 0.72 -3.58 5.41
CA THR A 68 2.12 -3.99 5.31
C THR A 68 2.42 -4.45 3.90
N LEU A 69 3.40 -3.80 3.26
CA LEU A 69 3.93 -4.17 1.95
C LEU A 69 5.12 -5.11 2.13
N HIS A 70 5.03 -6.29 1.55
CA HIS A 70 6.14 -7.23 1.42
C HIS A 70 6.66 -7.19 -0.01
N ALA A 71 7.93 -6.83 -0.19
CA ALA A 71 8.60 -6.72 -1.48
C ALA A 71 9.97 -7.42 -1.42
N GLY A 72 10.04 -8.66 -1.93
CA GLY A 72 11.23 -9.49 -1.78
C GLY A 72 11.55 -9.75 -0.30
N THR A 73 12.73 -9.31 0.16
CA THR A 73 13.16 -9.41 1.57
C THR A 73 12.80 -8.18 2.41
N GLN A 74 12.18 -7.16 1.82
CA GLN A 74 11.79 -5.95 2.53
C GLN A 74 10.33 -6.02 3.00
N GLU A 75 10.10 -5.49 4.18
CA GLU A 75 8.79 -5.30 4.77
C GLU A 75 8.62 -3.84 5.19
N LEU A 76 7.56 -3.19 4.70
CA LEU A 76 7.28 -1.80 4.97
C LEU A 76 5.87 -1.65 5.53
N LYS A 77 5.78 -1.09 6.75
CA LYS A 77 4.51 -0.59 7.25
C LYS A 77 4.12 0.65 6.47
N LEU A 78 2.87 0.71 6.02
CA LEU A 78 2.38 1.78 5.19
C LEU A 78 1.59 2.78 6.02
N MET A 79 1.87 4.06 5.77
CA MET A 79 1.03 5.17 6.20
C MET A 79 -0.26 5.21 5.39
N SER A 80 -0.19 4.92 4.08
CA SER A 80 -1.35 4.84 3.21
C SER A 80 -1.16 3.85 2.06
N PHE A 81 -2.27 3.28 1.60
CA PHE A 81 -2.35 2.43 0.42
C PHE A 81 -3.61 2.80 -0.36
N ILE A 82 -3.44 3.44 -1.52
CA ILE A 82 -4.51 4.14 -2.24
C ILE A 82 -4.59 3.61 -3.66
N ASN A 83 -5.81 3.37 -4.15
CA ASN A 83 -6.09 3.08 -5.54
C ASN A 83 -6.01 4.39 -6.35
N MET A 84 -5.14 4.44 -7.35
CA MET A 84 -4.91 5.60 -8.20
C MET A 84 -5.80 5.59 -9.46
N THR A 85 -6.46 4.48 -9.73
CA THR A 85 -7.32 4.27 -10.90
C THR A 85 -8.77 4.67 -10.64
N GLU A 86 -9.17 4.88 -9.37
CA GLU A 86 -10.58 5.13 -8.98
C GLU A 86 -11.22 6.28 -9.78
N LYS A 87 -12.04 5.89 -10.78
CA LYS A 87 -13.16 6.69 -11.25
C LYS A 87 -14.33 6.38 -10.32
N THR A 88 -14.90 7.42 -9.72
CA THR A 88 -16.12 7.37 -8.89
C THR A 88 -17.09 6.24 -9.29
N GLY A 89 -17.16 5.18 -8.49
CA GLY A 89 -18.06 4.05 -8.73
C GLY A 89 -17.58 2.72 -8.15
N GLY A 90 -17.94 2.45 -6.89
CA GLY A 90 -17.99 1.13 -6.25
C GLY A 90 -17.01 0.00 -6.68
N LYS A 91 -15.94 -0.16 -5.89
CA LYS A 91 -15.53 -1.41 -5.22
C LYS A 91 -15.32 -2.72 -6.01
N GLN A 92 -14.89 -2.67 -7.28
CA GLN A 92 -14.33 -3.86 -7.96
C GLN A 92 -12.81 -3.85 -7.93
N ASP A 93 -12.24 -3.90 -6.73
CA ASP A 93 -10.79 -3.92 -6.49
C ASP A 93 -10.16 -5.32 -6.64
N THR A 94 -10.89 -6.26 -7.26
CA THR A 94 -10.43 -7.58 -7.67
C THR A 94 -9.79 -7.60 -9.06
N GLU A 95 -9.91 -6.51 -9.81
CA GLU A 95 -9.18 -6.31 -11.06
C GLU A 95 -7.81 -5.68 -10.80
N ALA A 96 -6.87 -5.92 -11.72
CA ALA A 96 -5.53 -5.36 -11.59
C ALA A 96 -5.55 -3.88 -11.96
N GLU A 97 -5.24 -3.03 -10.99
CA GLU A 97 -5.26 -1.57 -11.11
C GLU A 97 -3.96 -0.97 -10.57
N ASP A 98 -3.80 0.34 -10.71
CA ASP A 98 -2.63 1.06 -10.22
C ASP A 98 -2.86 1.58 -8.81
N TRP A 99 -1.95 1.24 -7.91
CA TRP A 99 -2.00 1.58 -6.49
C TRP A 99 -0.74 2.31 -6.07
N GLN A 100 -0.87 3.20 -5.09
CA GLN A 100 0.25 3.88 -4.44
C GLN A 100 0.34 3.46 -2.97
N ALA A 101 1.50 2.92 -2.60
CA ALA A 101 1.88 2.64 -1.24
C ALA A 101 2.85 3.72 -0.74
N THR A 102 2.51 4.37 0.38
CA THR A 102 3.39 5.32 1.06
C THR A 102 3.85 4.70 2.37
N PRO A 103 5.13 4.34 2.52
CA PRO A 103 5.67 3.81 3.76
C PRO A 103 5.59 4.83 4.90
N LEU A 104 5.51 4.34 6.14
CA LEU A 104 5.79 5.16 7.31
C LEU A 104 7.25 5.66 7.24
N PRO A 105 7.54 6.88 7.75
CA PRO A 105 8.91 7.32 7.96
C PRO A 105 9.67 6.29 8.82
N GLN A 106 10.90 5.98 8.42
CA GLN A 106 11.82 5.16 9.23
C GLN A 106 12.64 6.03 10.18
#